data_AF-A0A8K0DJP9-F1
#
_entry.id   AF-A0A8K0DJP9-F1
#
_cell.length_a   1.000
_cell.length_b   1.000
_cell.length_c   1.000
_cell.angle_alpha   90.00
_cell.angle_beta   90.00
_cell.angle_gamma   90.00
#
_symmetry.space_group_name_H-M   'P 1'
#
loop_
_entity.id
_entity.type
_entity.pdbx_description
1 polymer ?
#
loop_
_entity_poly.entity_id
_entity_poly.type
_entity_poly.pdbx_seq_one_letter_code
_entity_poly.pdbx_strand_id
1 'polypeptide(L)'
;MQESVKSSRVNCAEKTESVPTPHKNTNKPSKIYLADQIAEQYGHKVVRLPTYHCIFNPIELIWEITKNYYNRHIGRDGGGIELLNMSQEALQTATAEVWQNAITHTEDEISI
;
A
#
# COMPACT_ATOMS: atom_id res chain seq x y z
N MET A 1 8.48 40.47 29.29
CA MET A 1 9.45 39.37 29.12
C MET A 1 8.61 38.12 28.88
N GLN A 2 8.15 37.92 27.63
CA GLN A 2 8.73 36.97 26.65
C GLN A 2 8.89 35.57 27.27
N GLU A 3 8.32 34.46 26.81
CA GLU A 3 7.58 34.12 25.58
C GLU A 3 6.75 32.85 25.83
N SER A 4 5.67 32.70 25.06
CA SER A 4 4.74 31.57 25.05
C SER A 4 5.15 30.58 23.96
N VAL A 5 5.49 29.34 24.31
CA VAL A 5 5.66 28.25 23.33
C VAL A 5 4.31 27.56 23.15
N LYS A 6 3.50 28.08 22.22
CA LYS A 6 2.32 27.38 21.72
C LYS A 6 2.78 26.30 20.74
N SER A 7 2.43 25.06 21.04
CA SER A 7 2.60 23.92 20.14
C SER A 7 1.72 24.14 18.91
N SER A 8 2.34 24.59 17.82
CA SER A 8 1.66 24.79 16.54
C SER A 8 1.35 23.43 15.92
N ARG A 9 0.08 23.09 15.91
CA ARG A 9 -0.49 22.06 15.06
C ARG A 9 -0.21 22.45 13.60
N VAL A 10 0.67 21.72 12.93
CA VAL A 10 0.95 21.93 11.51
C VAL A 10 -0.36 21.64 10.75
N ASN A 11 -0.94 22.68 10.16
CA ASN A 11 -2.10 22.57 9.32
C ASN A 11 -1.60 22.32 7.90
N CYS A 12 -1.66 21.06 7.44
CA CYS A 12 -1.32 20.66 6.09
C CYS A 12 -2.50 20.96 5.15
N ALA A 13 -2.85 22.23 5.03
CA ALA A 13 -3.75 22.75 4.01
C ALA A 13 -2.97 23.74 3.16
N GLU A 14 -1.85 23.29 2.61
CA GLU A 14 -1.27 23.94 1.45
C GLU A 14 -2.15 23.62 0.24
N LYS A 15 -2.77 24.66 -0.29
CA LYS A 15 -3.43 24.62 -1.60
C LYS A 15 -2.42 24.08 -2.60
N THR A 16 -2.61 22.84 -3.04
CA THR A 16 -1.94 22.35 -4.23
C THR A 16 -2.55 23.09 -5.41
N GLU A 17 -1.92 24.19 -5.78
CA GLU A 17 -2.06 24.75 -7.10
C GLU A 17 -1.72 23.60 -8.07
N SER A 18 -2.75 23.09 -8.75
CA SER A 18 -2.62 21.92 -9.60
C SER A 18 -1.60 22.24 -10.68
N VAL A 19 -0.41 21.64 -10.56
CA VAL A 19 0.58 21.63 -11.66
C VAL A 19 -0.17 21.15 -12.90
N PRO A 20 -0.18 21.90 -14.02
CA PRO A 20 -0.89 21.47 -15.22
C PRO A 20 -0.26 20.16 -15.67
N THR A 21 -0.96 19.05 -15.43
CA THR A 21 -0.58 17.78 -16.02
C THR A 21 -0.53 17.99 -17.54
N PRO A 22 0.54 17.57 -18.23
CA PRO A 22 0.62 17.73 -19.68
C PRO A 22 -0.66 17.16 -20.27
N HIS A 23 -1.40 17.99 -21.02
CA HIS A 23 -2.67 17.63 -21.63
C HIS A 23 -2.61 16.20 -22.16
N LYS A 24 -3.34 15.27 -21.54
CA LYS A 24 -3.45 13.90 -22.04
C LYS A 24 -3.99 14.00 -23.46
N ASN A 25 -3.15 13.73 -24.45
CA ASN A 25 -3.55 13.65 -25.84
C ASN A 25 -4.61 12.54 -25.93
N THR A 26 -5.88 12.94 -26.12
CA THR A 26 -7.07 12.08 -26.08
C THR A 26 -7.14 11.10 -27.27
N ASN A 27 -6.16 11.14 -28.18
CA ASN A 27 -6.10 10.33 -29.39
C ASN A 27 -5.23 9.06 -29.25
N LYS A 28 -4.69 8.76 -28.06
CA LYS A 28 -3.93 7.52 -27.86
C LYS A 28 -4.89 6.36 -27.58
N PRO A 29 -4.78 5.22 -28.29
CA PRO A 29 -5.58 4.05 -27.97
C PRO A 29 -5.29 3.60 -26.54
N SER A 30 -6.34 3.12 -25.85
CA SER A 30 -6.19 2.55 -24.52
C SER A 30 -5.17 1.40 -24.57
N LYS A 31 -4.29 1.33 -23.58
CA LYS A 31 -3.31 0.25 -23.51
C LYS A 31 -4.04 -1.04 -23.17
N ILE A 32 -3.77 -2.09 -23.94
CA ILE A 32 -4.26 -3.43 -23.67
C ILE A 32 -3.12 -4.21 -23.00
N TYR A 33 -3.41 -4.81 -21.84
CA TYR A 33 -2.45 -5.61 -21.09
C TYR A 33 -2.88 -7.07 -21.07
N LEU A 34 -1.95 -7.98 -21.36
CA LEU A 34 -2.21 -9.43 -21.32
C LEU A 34 -2.72 -9.88 -19.93
N ALA A 35 -2.17 -9.33 -18.86
CA ALA A 35 -2.62 -9.61 -17.50
C ALA A 35 -4.09 -9.26 -17.28
N ASP A 36 -4.59 -8.18 -17.91
CA ASP A 36 -5.99 -7.75 -17.76
C ASP A 36 -6.92 -8.72 -18.49
N GLN A 37 -6.50 -9.23 -19.67
CA GLN A 37 -7.25 -10.26 -20.39
C GLN A 37 -7.31 -11.58 -19.62
N ILE A 38 -6.20 -12.00 -19.02
CA ILE A 38 -6.17 -13.21 -18.19
C ILE A 38 -7.09 -13.02 -16.98
N ALA A 39 -6.99 -11.90 -16.28
CA ALA A 39 -7.88 -11.60 -15.14
C ALA A 39 -9.36 -11.64 -15.55
N GLU A 40 -9.70 -11.02 -16.69
CA GLU A 40 -11.06 -10.99 -17.24
C GLU A 40 -11.57 -12.40 -17.61
N GLN A 41 -10.72 -13.26 -18.17
CA GLN A 41 -11.07 -14.66 -18.47
C GLN A 41 -11.49 -15.46 -17.24
N TYR A 42 -10.96 -15.12 -16.06
CA TYR A 42 -11.33 -15.72 -14.78
C TYR A 42 -12.41 -14.92 -14.03
N GLY A 43 -13.02 -13.92 -14.65
CA GLY A 43 -14.08 -13.10 -14.05
C GLY A 43 -13.58 -12.05 -13.05
N HIS A 44 -12.28 -11.73 -13.06
CA HIS A 44 -11.70 -10.72 -12.19
C HIS A 44 -11.64 -9.35 -12.88
N LYS A 45 -12.00 -8.30 -12.15
CA LYS A 45 -11.84 -6.91 -12.57
C LYS A 45 -10.52 -6.35 -12.04
N VAL A 46 -9.67 -5.87 -12.94
CA VAL A 46 -8.41 -5.21 -12.56
C VAL A 46 -8.68 -3.78 -12.11
N VAL A 47 -8.19 -3.42 -10.92
CA VAL A 47 -8.21 -2.05 -10.38
C VAL A 47 -6.80 -1.46 -10.52
N ARG A 48 -6.71 -0.22 -11.01
CA ARG A 48 -5.43 0.50 -11.14
C ARG A 48 -5.38 1.61 -10.09
N LEU A 49 -4.41 1.53 -9.21
CA LEU A 49 -4.20 2.53 -8.17
C LEU A 49 -3.33 3.69 -8.70
N PRO A 50 -3.51 4.91 -8.17
CA PRO A 50 -2.60 6.02 -8.41
C PRO A 50 -1.16 5.64 -8.03
N THR A 51 -0.19 6.02 -8.88
CA THR A 51 1.24 5.83 -8.57
C THR A 51 1.63 6.59 -7.31
N TYR A 52 2.48 6.00 -6.46
CA TYR A 52 2.97 6.56 -5.19
C TYR A 52 1.96 6.67 -4.05
N HIS A 53 0.79 6.04 -4.16
CA HIS A 53 -0.21 5.98 -3.10
C HIS A 53 -0.43 4.55 -2.61
N CYS A 54 0.59 3.99 -1.95
CA CYS A 54 0.54 2.62 -1.41
C CYS A 54 -0.53 2.42 -0.34
N ILE A 55 -0.99 3.48 0.32
CA ILE A 55 -2.11 3.46 1.28
C ILE A 55 -3.41 2.92 0.68
N PHE A 56 -3.57 3.01 -0.64
CA PHE A 56 -4.75 2.49 -1.34
C PHE A 56 -4.61 1.00 -1.73
N ASN A 57 -3.53 0.34 -1.31
CA ASN A 57 -3.25 -1.04 -1.65
C ASN A 57 -3.14 -1.91 -0.38
N PRO A 58 -4.18 -2.66 0.00
CA PRO A 58 -4.20 -3.37 1.29
C PRO A 58 -3.09 -4.42 1.41
N ILE A 59 -2.62 -5.01 0.31
CA ILE A 59 -1.48 -5.96 0.33
C ILE A 59 -0.19 -5.28 0.81
N GLU A 60 -0.01 -3.96 0.65
CA GLU A 60 1.18 -3.27 1.15
C GLU A 60 1.22 -3.25 2.69
N LEU A 61 0.06 -3.07 3.34
CA LEU A 61 -0.07 -3.16 4.80
C LEU A 61 0.21 -4.58 5.29
N ILE A 62 -0.35 -5.58 4.62
CA ILE A 62 -0.09 -6.99 4.93
C ILE A 62 1.38 -7.34 4.78
N TRP A 63 2.00 -6.82 3.72
CA TRP A 63 3.40 -7.02 3.45
C TRP A 63 4.28 -6.35 4.52
N GLU A 64 3.93 -5.15 4.96
CA GLU A 64 4.60 -4.49 6.08
C GLU A 64 4.54 -5.32 7.36
N ILE A 65 3.35 -5.81 7.74
CA ILE A 65 3.14 -6.64 8.93
C ILE A 65 3.99 -7.91 8.87
N THR A 66 3.91 -8.62 7.75
CA THR A 66 4.64 -9.87 7.50
C THR A 66 6.16 -9.64 7.58
N LYS A 67 6.68 -8.63 6.86
CA LYS A 67 8.11 -8.28 6.90
C LYS A 67 8.58 -7.88 8.28
N ASN A 68 7.78 -7.12 9.02
CA ASN A 68 8.12 -6.68 10.36
C ASN A 68 8.21 -7.86 11.32
N TYR A 69 7.30 -8.84 11.21
CA TYR A 69 7.41 -10.09 11.96
C TYR A 69 8.72 -10.80 11.60
N TYR A 70 8.94 -11.06 10.31
CA TYR A 70 10.13 -11.76 9.84
C TYR A 70 11.43 -11.10 10.34
N ASN A 71 11.57 -9.78 10.18
CA ASN A 71 12.76 -9.02 10.59
C ASN A 71 13.03 -9.05 12.09
N ARG A 72 11.99 -9.23 12.92
CA ARG A 72 12.13 -9.34 14.38
C ARG A 72 12.56 -10.74 14.84
N HIS A 73 12.30 -11.75 14.02
CA HIS A 73 12.53 -13.15 14.38
C HIS A 73 13.72 -13.77 13.64
N ILE A 74 14.21 -13.15 12.56
CA ILE A 74 15.42 -13.60 11.87
C ILE A 74 16.68 -13.32 12.71
N GLY A 75 17.46 -14.37 12.96
CA GLY A 75 18.79 -14.29 13.56
C GLY A 75 19.86 -13.76 12.60
N ARG A 76 21.08 -13.51 13.11
CA ARG A 76 22.21 -12.95 12.33
C ARG A 76 22.59 -13.74 11.08
N ASP A 77 22.37 -15.06 11.08
CA ASP A 77 22.84 -15.99 10.04
C ASP A 77 21.70 -16.69 9.29
N GLY A 78 20.47 -16.13 9.34
CA GLY A 78 19.25 -16.76 8.84
C GLY A 78 19.32 -17.20 7.38
N GLY A 79 19.63 -18.49 7.18
CA GLY A 79 19.75 -19.12 5.88
C GLY A 79 19.22 -20.56 5.90
N GLY A 80 18.93 -21.10 4.71
CA GLY A 80 18.49 -22.49 4.56
C GLY A 80 17.07 -22.76 5.06
N ILE A 81 16.89 -23.81 5.88
CA ILE A 81 15.56 -24.25 6.35
C ILE A 81 14.94 -23.24 7.33
N GLU A 82 15.76 -22.58 8.14
CA GLU A 82 15.27 -21.57 9.10
C GLU A 82 14.63 -20.38 8.38
N LEU A 83 15.19 -19.97 7.24
CA LEU A 83 14.61 -18.94 6.37
C LEU A 83 13.18 -19.29 5.92
N LEU A 84 12.96 -20.53 5.51
CA LEU A 84 11.64 -20.99 5.02
C LEU A 84 10.63 -21.05 6.16
N ASN A 85 11.01 -21.61 7.30
CA ASN A 85 10.13 -21.69 8.48
C ASN A 85 9.73 -20.28 8.95
N MET A 86 10.69 -19.36 9.05
CA MET A 86 10.43 -17.97 9.44
C MET A 86 9.56 -17.22 8.42
N SER A 87 9.76 -17.47 7.13
CA SER A 87 8.89 -16.90 6.09
C SER A 87 7.47 -17.41 6.23
N GLN A 88 7.29 -18.69 6.55
CA GLN A 88 5.98 -19.30 6.73
C GLN A 88 5.28 -18.79 7.99
N GLU A 89 5.99 -18.66 9.11
CA GLU A 89 5.47 -18.06 10.35
C GLU A 89 5.09 -16.58 10.13
N ALA A 90 5.94 -15.83 9.41
CA ALA A 90 5.61 -14.46 9.05
C ALA A 90 4.33 -14.37 8.22
N LEU A 91 4.14 -15.23 7.23
CA LEU A 91 2.93 -15.27 6.42
C LEU A 91 1.68 -15.63 7.24
N GLN A 92 1.82 -16.41 8.32
CA GLN A 92 0.71 -16.71 9.24
C GLN A 92 0.22 -15.48 10.02
N THR A 93 1.00 -14.40 10.08
CA THR A 93 0.54 -13.13 10.68
C THR A 93 -0.53 -12.44 9.84
N ALA A 94 -0.62 -12.75 8.54
CA ALA A 94 -1.65 -12.25 7.64
C ALA A 94 -2.97 -13.02 7.82
N THR A 95 -3.53 -12.98 9.03
CA THR A 95 -4.79 -13.64 9.36
C THR A 95 -5.96 -12.97 8.63
N ALA A 96 -7.11 -13.65 8.57
CA ALA A 96 -8.34 -13.10 7.98
C ALA A 96 -8.75 -11.77 8.65
N GLU A 97 -8.57 -11.64 9.96
CA GLU A 97 -8.85 -10.41 10.70
C GLU A 97 -7.89 -9.28 10.29
N VAL A 98 -6.59 -9.57 10.19
CA VAL A 98 -5.59 -8.59 9.76
C VAL A 98 -5.85 -8.12 8.33
N TRP A 99 -6.25 -9.03 7.44
CA TRP A 99 -6.72 -8.70 6.08
C TRP A 99 -7.94 -7.79 6.09
N GLN A 100 -8.96 -8.12 6.89
CA GLN A 100 -10.16 -7.31 6.98
C GLN A 100 -9.84 -5.88 7.46
N ASN A 101 -8.98 -5.75 8.46
CA ASN A 101 -8.56 -4.44 8.98
C ASN A 101 -7.78 -3.63 7.93
N ALA A 102 -6.91 -4.27 7.15
CA ALA A 102 -6.17 -3.61 6.07
C ALA A 102 -7.08 -3.12 4.94
N ILE A 103 -8.12 -3.89 4.60
CA ILE A 103 -9.13 -3.49 3.62
C ILE A 103 -9.93 -2.30 4.15
N THR A 104 -10.45 -2.38 5.38
CA THR A 104 -11.21 -1.28 5.99
C THR A 104 -10.40 0.01 6.05
N HIS A 105 -9.13 -0.05 6.45
CA HIS A 105 -8.26 1.13 6.43
C HIS A 105 -8.13 1.72 5.02
N THR A 106 -7.92 0.86 4.01
CA THR A 106 -7.81 1.31 2.62
C THR A 106 -9.10 1.98 2.14
N GLU A 107 -10.26 1.44 2.48
CA GLU A 107 -11.57 1.99 2.12
C GLU A 107 -11.83 3.35 2.81
N ASP A 108 -11.46 3.47 4.08
CA ASP A 108 -11.57 4.71 4.85
C ASP A 108 -10.71 5.82 4.23
N GLU A 109 -9.46 5.54 3.84
CA GLU A 109 -8.56 6.51 3.20
C GLU A 109 -9.08 6.97 1.82
N ILE A 110 -9.82 6.12 1.10
CA ILE A 110 -10.44 6.48 -0.19
C ILE A 110 -11.71 7.33 0.00
N SER A 111 -12.39 7.20 1.14
CA SER A 111 -13.69 7.84 1.41
C SER A 111 -13.58 9.27 1.95
N ILE A 112 -12.36 9.81 2.09
CA ILE A 112 -12.05 11.18 2.54
C ILE A 112 -12.02 12.14 1.34
#